data_AF-A0A2K9E4F9-F1
#
_entry.id   AF-A0A2K9E4F9-F1
#
_cell.length_a   1.000
_cell.length_b   1.000
_cell.length_c   1.000
_cell.angle_alpha   90.00
_cell.angle_beta   90.00
_cell.angle_gamma   90.00
#
_symmetry.space_group_name_H-M   'P 1'
#
loop_
_entity.id
_entity.type
_entity.pdbx_description
1 polymer ?
#
loop_
_entity_poly.entity_id
_entity_poly.type
_entity_poly.pdbx_seq_one_letter_code
_entity_poly.pdbx_strand_id
1 'polypeptide(L)'
;MEHEVLHADETTVQVLREPGKAAQSKSYMWLYRTSGEAEKQVVLFDYQPDRKYNRPKEFLERFSGYLHTDGYEAYHKLSDNIIVVGCLDHLRRKLKTG
;
A
#
# COMPACT_ATOMS: atom_id res chain seq x y z
N MET A 1 -0.26 -1.70 23.26
CA MET A 1 0.47 -2.31 22.14
C MET A 1 1.68 -1.44 21.87
N GLU A 2 2.87 -2.03 21.80
CA GLU A 2 4.14 -1.29 21.75
C GLU A 2 4.56 -0.88 20.32
N HIS A 3 3.80 -1.32 19.31
CA HIS A 3 4.09 -1.05 17.90
C HIS A 3 2.86 -0.55 17.16
N GLU A 4 3.06 0.42 16.26
CA GLU A 4 2.02 0.93 15.38
C GLU A 4 1.67 -0.09 14.29
N VAL A 5 0.40 -0.09 13.87
CA VAL A 5 -0.11 -1.00 12.84
C VAL A 5 -0.76 -0.18 11.73
N LEU A 6 -0.26 -0.35 10.52
CA LEU A 6 -0.83 0.21 9.29
C LEU A 6 -1.28 -0.90 8.35
N HIS A 7 -2.29 -0.59 7.54
CA HIS A 7 -2.65 -1.40 6.38
C HIS A 7 -2.35 -0.59 5.13
N ALA A 8 -1.77 -1.23 4.13
CA ALA A 8 -1.52 -0.66 2.81
C ALA A 8 -2.13 -1.54 1.72
N ASP A 9 -2.71 -0.90 0.71
CA ASP A 9 -3.20 -1.51 -0.51
C ASP A 9 -2.95 -0.53 -1.66
N GLU A 10 -2.81 -1.01 -2.89
CA GLU A 10 -2.79 -0.15 -4.05
C GLU A 10 -3.77 -0.59 -5.13
N THR A 11 -4.50 0.38 -5.67
CA THR A 11 -5.46 0.12 -6.73
C THR A 11 -5.13 0.92 -7.98
N THR A 12 -5.46 0.37 -9.14
CA THR A 12 -5.26 1.04 -10.43
C THR A 12 -6.35 2.06 -10.65
N VAL A 13 -5.98 3.27 -11.07
CA VAL A 13 -6.88 4.34 -11.48
C VAL A 13 -6.52 4.85 -12.88
N GLN A 14 -7.46 5.51 -13.54
CA GLN A 14 -7.25 6.24 -14.79
C GLN A 14 -7.55 7.72 -14.56
N VAL A 15 -6.65 8.59 -14.99
CA VAL A 15 -6.77 10.03 -14.81
C VAL A 15 -6.99 10.69 -16.16
N LEU A 16 -8.15 11.32 -16.32
CA LEU A 16 -8.61 11.86 -17.60
C LEU A 16 -7.69 12.95 -18.18
N ARG A 17 -7.02 13.72 -17.31
CA ARG A 17 -6.19 14.89 -17.69
C ARG A 17 -4.85 14.88 -16.97
N GLU A 18 -4.16 13.75 -16.97
CA GLU A 18 -2.82 13.64 -16.39
C GLU A 18 -1.77 14.23 -17.36
N PRO A 19 -0.96 15.22 -16.93
CA PRO A 19 0.09 15.76 -17.77
C PRO A 19 1.08 14.68 -18.23
N GLY A 20 1.30 14.56 -19.54
CA GLY A 20 2.26 13.61 -20.10
C GLY A 20 1.79 12.15 -20.16
N LYS A 21 0.50 11.86 -19.89
CA LYS A 21 -0.07 10.51 -20.03
C LYS A 21 -1.43 10.52 -20.72
N ALA A 22 -1.70 9.47 -21.51
CA ALA A 22 -3.01 9.24 -22.10
C ALA A 22 -4.02 8.81 -21.02
N ALA A 23 -5.29 9.18 -21.16
CA ALA A 23 -6.35 8.88 -20.20
C ALA A 23 -6.54 7.38 -19.91
N GLN A 24 -6.25 6.51 -20.87
CA GLN A 24 -6.32 5.05 -20.70
C GLN A 24 -5.13 4.46 -19.92
N SER A 25 -4.09 5.27 -19.66
CA SER A 25 -2.87 4.81 -18.99
C SER A 25 -3.16 4.50 -17.53
N LYS A 26 -2.50 3.46 -16.99
CA LYS A 26 -2.62 3.10 -15.58
C LYS A 26 -1.84 4.09 -14.71
N SER A 27 -2.51 4.63 -13.70
CA SER A 27 -1.93 5.30 -12.55
C SER A 27 -2.40 4.57 -11.29
N TYR A 28 -1.91 4.94 -10.12
CA TYR A 28 -2.08 4.17 -8.90
C TYR A 28 -2.54 5.06 -7.77
N MET A 29 -3.40 4.52 -6.91
CA MET A 29 -3.77 5.13 -5.64
C MET A 29 -3.38 4.15 -4.54
N TRP A 30 -2.42 4.54 -3.74
CA TRP A 30 -2.09 3.85 -2.50
C TRP A 30 -3.06 4.28 -1.41
N LEU A 31 -3.61 3.31 -0.70
CA LEU A 31 -4.44 3.52 0.48
C LEU A 31 -3.66 3.09 1.70
N TYR A 32 -3.47 4.00 2.64
CA TYR A 32 -2.91 3.72 3.95
C TYR A 32 -3.99 3.94 5.00
N ARG A 33 -4.14 3.00 5.92
CA ARG A 33 -5.05 3.17 7.05
C ARG A 33 -4.47 2.65 8.35
N THR A 34 -4.75 3.36 9.43
CA THR A 34 -4.47 2.89 10.78
C THR A 34 -5.28 1.64 11.10
N SER A 35 -4.85 0.85 12.09
CA SER A 35 -5.63 -0.27 12.59
C SER A 35 -6.96 0.18 13.20
N GLY A 36 -7.89 -0.77 13.35
CA GLY A 36 -9.17 -0.51 14.00
C GLY A 36 -9.03 -0.17 15.49
N GLU A 37 -7.90 -0.54 16.10
CA GLU A 37 -7.59 -0.31 17.52
C GLU A 37 -6.83 1.00 17.76
N ALA A 38 -6.45 1.72 16.70
CA ALA A 38 -5.82 3.02 16.83
C ALA A 38 -6.78 4.02 17.48
N GLU A 39 -6.29 4.81 18.45
CA GLU A 39 -7.08 5.85 19.13
C GLU A 39 -7.71 6.84 18.14
N LYS A 40 -6.97 7.16 17.06
CA LYS A 40 -7.45 7.94 15.94
C LYS A 40 -7.37 7.13 14.67
N GLN A 41 -8.52 6.93 14.04
CA GLN A 41 -8.62 6.22 12.77
C GLN A 41 -8.41 7.20 11.62
N VAL A 42 -7.40 6.95 10.80
CA VAL A 42 -7.06 7.77 9.64
C VAL A 42 -6.98 6.88 8.40
N VAL A 43 -7.51 7.39 7.28
CA VAL A 43 -7.34 6.82 5.95
C VAL A 43 -6.72 7.88 5.06
N LEU A 44 -5.58 7.57 4.45
CA LEU A 44 -4.85 8.43 3.55
C LEU A 44 -4.81 7.81 2.15
N PHE A 45 -5.04 8.65 1.15
CA PHE A 45 -4.98 8.31 -0.27
C PHE A 45 -3.76 9.01 -0.89
N ASP A 46 -2.80 8.23 -1.37
CA ASP A 46 -1.58 8.71 -2.02
C ASP A 46 -1.60 8.36 -3.50
N TYR A 47 -1.74 9.38 -4.35
CA TYR A 47 -1.76 9.21 -5.79
C TYR A 47 -0.35 9.14 -6.36
N GLN A 48 -0.13 8.19 -7.27
CA GLN A 48 1.15 7.97 -7.91
C GLN A 48 1.00 7.69 -9.41
N PRO A 49 1.86 8.26 -10.27
CA PRO A 49 1.77 8.09 -11.71
C PRO A 49 2.28 6.72 -12.19
N ASP A 50 2.93 5.92 -11.34
CA ASP A 50 3.47 4.61 -11.69
C ASP A 50 3.41 3.63 -10.51
N ARG A 51 3.64 2.33 -10.77
CA ARG A 51 3.70 1.28 -9.73
C ARG A 51 5.13 0.99 -9.29
N LYS A 52 5.99 1.99 -9.16
CA LYS A 52 7.38 1.72 -8.78
C LYS A 52 7.48 1.41 -7.28
N TYR A 53 8.40 0.51 -6.94
CA TYR A 53 8.61 0.08 -5.56
C TYR A 53 9.06 1.21 -4.62
N ASN A 54 9.64 2.29 -5.16
CA ASN A 54 10.07 3.43 -4.36
C ASN A 54 8.89 4.26 -3.83
N ARG A 55 7.70 4.18 -4.44
CA ARG A 55 6.53 4.95 -4.00
C ARG A 55 6.12 4.63 -2.55
N PRO A 56 5.82 3.36 -2.19
CA PRO A 56 5.51 3.04 -0.81
C PRO A 56 6.73 3.18 0.11
N LYS A 57 7.95 3.04 -0.40
CA LYS A 57 9.18 3.21 0.39
C LYS A 57 9.37 4.65 0.84
N GLU A 58 9.18 5.62 -0.06
CA GLU A 58 9.28 7.05 0.25
C GLU A 58 8.18 7.48 1.23
N PHE A 59 6.95 7.02 1.03
CA PHE A 59 5.84 7.32 1.93
C PHE A 59 6.06 6.77 3.35
N LEU A 60 6.57 5.54 3.47
CA LEU A 60 6.76 4.84 4.74
C LEU A 60 8.11 5.09 5.41
N GLU A 61 8.94 6.02 4.91
CA GLU A 61 10.31 6.25 5.40
C GLU A 61 10.38 6.47 6.92
N ARG A 62 9.35 7.09 7.50
CA ARG A 62 9.28 7.41 8.94
C ARG A 62 8.42 6.44 9.74
N PHE A 63 7.84 5.43 9.11
CA PHE A 63 7.00 4.45 9.79
C PHE A 63 7.86 3.35 10.40
N SER A 64 7.45 2.87 11.57
CA SER A 64 8.03 1.71 12.24
C SER A 64 6.91 0.89 12.87
N GLY A 65 6.92 -0.42 12.65
CA GLY A 65 5.89 -1.31 13.18
C GLY A 65 5.40 -2.33 12.14
N TYR A 66 4.13 -2.70 12.23
CA TYR A 66 3.54 -3.73 11.38
C TYR A 66 2.80 -3.13 10.20
N LEU A 67 3.10 -3.61 9.00
CA LEU A 67 2.42 -3.21 7.78
C LEU A 67 1.66 -4.41 7.18
N HIS A 68 0.35 -4.39 7.30
CA HIS A 68 -0.54 -5.36 6.66
C HIS A 68 -0.72 -5.01 5.18
N THR A 69 -0.34 -5.90 4.27
CA THR A 69 -0.36 -5.62 2.82
C THR A 69 -1.03 -6.74 2.01
N ASP A 70 -1.38 -6.45 0.76
CA ASP A 70 -1.87 -7.42 -0.22
C ASP A 70 -0.81 -8.44 -0.69
N GLY A 71 0.45 -8.23 -0.32
CA GLY A 71 1.58 -9.06 -0.71
C GLY A 71 2.28 -8.61 -1.99
N TYR A 72 2.10 -7.35 -2.41
CA TYR A 72 2.91 -6.79 -3.51
C TYR A 72 4.41 -6.81 -3.18
N GLU A 73 5.21 -7.34 -4.11
CA GLU A 73 6.66 -7.57 -3.92
C GLU A 73 7.46 -6.30 -3.57
N ALA A 74 6.96 -5.10 -3.90
CA ALA A 74 7.62 -3.85 -3.53
C ALA A 74 7.79 -3.70 -2.02
N TYR A 75 6.87 -4.26 -1.22
CA TYR A 75 6.95 -4.16 0.24
C TYR A 75 8.15 -4.93 0.82
N HIS A 76 8.75 -5.88 0.09
CA HIS A 76 9.99 -6.54 0.49
C HIS A 76 11.24 -5.65 0.43
N LYS A 77 11.13 -4.43 -0.13
CA LYS A 77 12.22 -3.44 -0.21
C LYS A 77 12.10 -2.32 0.82
N LEU A 78 11.16 -2.44 1.76
CA LEU A 78 11.00 -1.50 2.87
C LEU A 78 12.13 -1.64 3.88
N SER A 79 12.22 -0.67 4.79
CA SER A 79 13.22 -0.65 5.85
C SER A 79 12.99 -1.76 6.88
N ASP A 80 14.08 -2.24 7.49
CA ASP A 80 14.06 -3.38 8.42
C ASP A 80 13.23 -3.14 9.69
N ASN A 81 12.91 -1.89 10.01
CA ASN A 81 12.04 -1.51 11.12
C ASN A 81 10.53 -1.65 10.79
N ILE A 82 10.19 -2.09 9.57
CA ILE A 82 8.83 -2.40 9.13
C ILE A 82 8.70 -3.91 8.96
N ILE A 83 7.81 -4.50 9.75
CA ILE A 83 7.47 -5.92 9.66
C ILE A 83 6.27 -6.05 8.72
N VAL A 84 6.52 -6.54 7.51
CA VAL A 84 5.46 -6.77 6.51
C VAL A 84 4.68 -8.03 6.85
N VAL A 85 3.36 -7.90 6.98
CA VAL A 85 2.43 -8.99 7.26
C VAL A 85 1.50 -9.15 6.06
N GLY A 86 1.45 -10.37 5.51
CA GLY A 86 0.55 -10.68 4.40
C GLY A 86 -0.91 -10.76 4.84
N CYS A 87 -1.80 -10.16 4.06
CA CYS A 87 -3.25 -10.25 4.29
C CYS A 87 -3.79 -11.63 3.87
N LEU A 88 -4.48 -12.31 4.79
CA LEU A 88 -5.07 -13.64 4.55
C LEU A 88 -6.13 -13.64 3.44
N ASP A 89 -6.82 -12.53 3.19
CA ASP A 89 -7.81 -12.43 2.12
C ASP A 89 -7.18 -12.42 0.73
N HIS A 90 -5.94 -11.92 0.60
CA HIS A 90 -5.18 -11.97 -0.65
C HIS A 90 -4.60 -13.36 -0.89
N LEU A 91 -4.12 -14.04 0.16
CA LEU A 91 -3.74 -15.45 0.09
C LEU A 91 -4.91 -16.32 -0.37
N ARG A 92 -6.11 -16.12 0.18
CA ARG A 92 -7.35 -16.83 -0.24
C ARG A 92 -7.71 -16.59 -1.70
N ARG A 93 -7.54 -15.38 -2.23
CA ARG A 93 -7.79 -15.07 -3.65
C ARG A 93 -6.84 -15.81 -4.57
N LYS A 94 -5.54 -15.86 -4.23
CA LYS A 94 -4.53 -16.59 -5.00
C LYS A 94 -4.77 -18.11 -5.01
N LEU A 95 -5.27 -18.68 -3.91
CA LEU A 95 -5.56 -20.11 -3.80
C LEU A 95 -6.82 -20.55 -4.58
N LYS A 96 -7.76 -19.65 -4.88
CA LYS A 96 -8.95 -19.96 -5.68
C LYS A 96 -8.70 -20.07 -7.19
N THR A 97 -7.48 -19.77 -7.65
CA THR A 97 -7.10 -19.80 -9.08
C THR A 97 -6.20 -20.99 -9.43
N GLY A 98 -6.11 -21.99 -8.54
CA GLY A 98 -5.40 -23.26 -8.77
C GLY A 98 -6.34 -24.38 -9.20
#